data_AF-A0A355WM51-F1
#
_entry.id   AF-A0A355WM51-F1
#
_cell.length_a   1.000
_cell.length_b   1.000
_cell.length_c   1.000
_cell.angle_alpha   90.00
_cell.angle_beta   90.00
_cell.angle_gamma   90.00
#
_symmetry.space_group_name_H-M   'P 1'
#
loop_
_entity.id
_entity.type
_entity.pdbx_description
1 polymer ?
#
loop_
_entity_poly.entity_id
_entity_poly.type
_entity_poly.pdbx_seq_one_letter_code
_entity_poly.pdbx_strand_id
1 'polypeptide(L)'
;AGLKANLAAARDLPRQLRLRGLAGQIVVDFAPMGKKERRTVEQAMNRALRQDTVETNLVGWTPLGHMELQRKRDRIPLTQLVASA
;
A
#
# COMPACT_ATOMS: atom_id res chain seq x y z
N ALA A 1 -17.19 8.65 -6.75
CA ALA A 1 -17.12 7.50 -5.81
C ALA A 1 -15.71 6.92 -5.69
N GLY A 2 -14.97 6.74 -6.81
CA GLY A 2 -13.64 6.13 -6.83
C GLY A 2 -12.61 6.77 -5.88
N LEU A 3 -12.48 8.11 -5.87
CA LEU A 3 -11.52 8.78 -5.00
C LEU A 3 -11.75 8.50 -3.51
N LYS A 4 -13.01 8.51 -3.04
CA LYS A 4 -13.33 8.20 -1.63
C LYS A 4 -12.89 6.79 -1.26
N ALA A 5 -13.11 5.82 -2.14
CA ALA A 5 -12.67 4.44 -1.94
C ALA A 5 -11.14 4.32 -1.95
N ASN A 6 -10.45 4.97 -2.90
CA ASN A 6 -8.98 4.98 -2.96
C ASN A 6 -8.37 5.61 -1.70
N LEU A 7 -8.96 6.69 -1.17
CA LEU A 7 -8.49 7.31 0.08
C LEU A 7 -8.74 6.43 1.30
N ALA A 8 -9.84 5.66 1.34
CA ALA A 8 -10.08 4.68 2.40
C ALA A 8 -9.07 3.53 2.31
N ALA A 9 -8.84 2.99 1.11
CA ALA A 9 -7.86 1.95 0.86
C ALA A 9 -6.44 2.40 1.23
N ALA A 10 -6.04 3.61 0.84
CA ALA A 10 -4.73 4.17 1.15
C ALA A 10 -4.46 4.28 2.66
N ARG A 11 -5.48 4.64 3.45
CA ARG A 11 -5.37 4.75 4.91
C ARG A 11 -5.29 3.37 5.58
N ASP A 12 -5.99 2.37 5.06
CA ASP A 12 -6.03 1.02 5.66
C ASP A 12 -4.86 0.13 5.21
N LEU A 13 -4.28 0.40 4.03
CA LEU A 13 -3.26 -0.47 3.41
C LEU A 13 -2.10 -0.82 4.34
N PRO A 14 -1.45 0.11 5.07
CA PRO A 14 -0.31 -0.25 5.93
C PRO A 14 -0.67 -1.29 7.00
N ARG A 15 -1.88 -1.17 7.60
CA ARG A 15 -2.40 -2.16 8.54
C ARG A 15 -2.58 -3.52 7.87
N GLN A 16 -3.13 -3.54 6.66
CA GLN A 16 -3.36 -4.78 5.90
C GLN A 16 -2.04 -5.46 5.49
N LEU A 17 -1.01 -4.68 5.14
CA LEU A 17 0.33 -5.18 4.85
C LEU A 17 0.97 -5.83 6.09
N ARG A 18 0.88 -5.18 7.26
CA ARG A 18 1.36 -5.76 8.54
C ARG A 18 0.65 -7.05 8.89
N LEU A 19 -0.69 -7.06 8.85
CA LEU A 19 -1.48 -8.24 9.26
C LEU A 19 -1.21 -9.46 8.39
N ARG A 20 -0.88 -9.27 7.11
CA ARG A 20 -0.56 -10.36 6.18
C ARG A 20 0.93 -10.69 6.10
N GLY A 21 1.80 -9.94 6.77
CA GLY A 21 3.25 -10.09 6.64
C GLY A 21 3.76 -9.84 5.22
N LEU A 22 3.10 -8.95 4.47
CA LEU A 22 3.52 -8.60 3.10
C LEU A 22 4.68 -7.60 3.14
N ALA A 23 5.69 -7.85 2.32
CA ALA A 23 6.91 -7.04 2.23
C ALA A 23 7.65 -7.30 0.91
N GLY A 24 8.72 -6.54 0.64
CA GLY A 24 9.40 -6.50 -0.66
C GLY A 24 8.79 -5.45 -1.58
N GLN A 25 8.85 -5.70 -2.89
CA GLN A 25 8.21 -4.87 -3.90
C GLN A 25 6.70 -5.14 -3.88
N ILE A 26 5.91 -4.08 -3.76
CA ILE A 26 4.45 -4.14 -3.71
C ILE A 26 3.91 -3.14 -4.73
N VAL A 27 2.99 -3.59 -5.58
CA VAL A 27 2.27 -2.75 -6.53
C VAL A 27 0.80 -2.66 -6.10
N VAL A 28 0.26 -1.45 -6.07
CA VAL A 28 -1.13 -1.16 -5.73
C VAL A 28 -1.83 -0.63 -6.97
N ASP A 29 -2.80 -1.40 -7.47
CA ASP A 29 -3.69 -0.95 -8.53
C ASP A 29 -4.94 -0.29 -7.92
N PHE A 30 -5.01 1.04 -8.01
CA PHE A 30 -6.13 1.80 -7.48
C PHE A 30 -7.31 1.80 -8.46
N ALA A 31 -8.53 2.00 -7.94
CA ALA A 31 -9.70 2.17 -8.79
C ALA A 31 -9.54 3.38 -9.73
N PRO A 32 -10.19 3.39 -10.92
CA PRO A 32 -10.04 4.46 -11.91
C PRO A 32 -10.22 5.86 -11.31
N MET A 33 -9.28 6.75 -11.60
CA MET A 33 -9.25 8.12 -11.12
C MET A 33 -8.51 9.03 -12.09
N GLY A 34 -8.80 10.33 -12.05
CA GLY A 34 -8.14 11.34 -12.87
C GLY A 34 -6.69 11.57 -12.46
N LYS A 35 -5.84 12.01 -13.39
CA LYS A 35 -4.41 12.28 -13.13
C LYS A 35 -4.19 13.28 -11.98
N LYS A 36 -5.08 14.25 -11.80
CA LYS A 36 -5.04 15.24 -10.71
C LYS A 36 -5.30 14.61 -9.33
N GLU A 37 -6.10 13.55 -9.27
CA GLU A 37 -6.47 12.86 -8.03
C GLU A 37 -5.33 11.96 -7.50
N ARG A 38 -4.40 11.53 -8.36
CA ARG A 38 -3.21 10.76 -7.98
C ARG A 38 -2.41 11.44 -6.86
N ARG A 39 -2.23 12.76 -6.95
CA ARG A 39 -1.52 13.54 -5.92
C ARG A 39 -2.20 13.45 -4.56
N THR A 40 -3.53 13.46 -4.52
CA THR A 40 -4.30 13.33 -3.28
C THR A 40 -4.16 11.94 -2.68
N VAL A 41 -4.21 10.88 -3.51
CA VAL A 41 -3.99 9.50 -3.07
C VAL A 41 -2.57 9.30 -2.55
N GLU A 42 -1.57 9.85 -3.25
CA GLU A 42 -0.16 9.78 -2.87
C GLU A 42 0.11 10.49 -1.53
N GLN A 43 -0.51 11.65 -1.29
CA GLN A 43 -0.43 12.34 0.00
C GLN A 43 -1.08 11.52 1.12
N ALA A 44 -2.23 10.89 0.87
CA ALA A 44 -2.89 10.03 1.84
C ALA A 44 -2.04 8.79 2.16
N MET A 45 -1.45 8.17 1.15
CA MET A 45 -0.52 7.05 1.29
C MET A 45 0.71 7.43 2.11
N ASN A 46 1.40 8.52 1.76
CA ASN A 46 2.56 9.00 2.51
C ASN A 46 2.22 9.26 3.98
N ARG A 47 1.06 9.87 4.28
CA ARG A 47 0.62 10.10 5.65
C ARG A 47 0.35 8.79 6.40
N ALA A 48 -0.27 7.82 5.74
CA ALA A 48 -0.57 6.52 6.34
C ALA A 48 0.71 5.70 6.60
N LEU A 49 1.65 5.70 5.65
CA LEU A 49 2.93 5.00 5.78
C LEU A 49 3.82 5.58 6.89
N ARG A 50 3.80 6.90 7.10
CA ARG A 50 4.51 7.56 8.22
C ARG A 50 4.02 7.13 9.60
N GLN A 51 2.77 6.67 9.70
CA GLN A 51 2.18 6.17 10.94
C GLN A 51 2.37 4.66 11.12
N ASP A 52 2.90 3.97 10.09
CA ASP A 52 3.15 2.54 10.16
C ASP A 52 4.45 2.23 10.89
N THR A 53 4.49 1.12 11.60
CA THR A 53 5.68 0.70 12.37
C THR A 53 6.74 0.03 11.52
N VAL A 54 6.39 -0.39 10.30
CA VAL A 54 7.29 -1.07 9.37
C VAL A 54 7.69 -0.11 8.26
N GLU A 55 8.99 0.11 8.15
CA GLU A 55 9.58 0.98 7.13
C GLU A 55 9.11 0.59 5.71
N THR A 56 8.52 1.57 5.03
CA THR A 56 7.98 1.42 3.67
C THR A 56 8.22 2.68 2.87
N ASN A 57 8.95 2.54 1.77
CA ASN A 57 9.24 3.60 0.84
C ASN A 57 8.16 3.62 -0.25
N LEU A 58 7.53 4.76 -0.46
CA LEU A 58 6.68 5.00 -1.62
C LEU A 58 7.59 5.37 -2.80
N VAL A 59 7.70 4.48 -3.79
CA VAL A 59 8.61 4.64 -4.94
C VAL A 59 8.02 5.60 -5.96
N GLY A 60 6.71 5.53 -6.18
CA GLY A 60 5.99 6.44 -7.07
C GLY A 60 4.93 5.73 -7.91
N TRP A 61 4.65 6.29 -9.08
CA TRP A 61 3.72 5.71 -10.05
C TRP A 61 4.47 4.99 -11.17
N THR A 62 4.05 3.78 -11.50
CA THR A 62 4.55 3.05 -12.67
C THR A 62 3.99 3.65 -13.97
N PRO A 63 4.59 3.34 -15.14
CA PRO A 63 4.04 3.75 -16.44
C PRO A 63 2.61 3.27 -16.69
N LEU A 64 2.24 2.11 -16.16
CA LEU A 64 0.88 1.55 -16.24
C LEU A 64 -0.11 2.24 -15.28
N GLY A 65 0.37 3.11 -14.40
CA GLY A 65 -0.49 3.89 -13.50
C GLY A 65 -0.78 3.23 -12.16
N HIS A 66 -0.03 2.18 -11.80
CA HIS A 66 -0.07 1.61 -10.45
C HIS A 66 0.87 2.37 -9.51
N MET A 67 0.64 2.28 -8.21
CA MET A 67 1.56 2.82 -7.22
C MET A 67 2.52 1.74 -6.74
N GLU A 68 3.81 2.06 -6.71
CA GLU A 68 4.87 1.13 -6.32
C GLU A 68 5.42 1.49 -4.93
N LEU A 69 5.63 0.46 -4.11
CA LEU A 69 6.14 0.53 -2.75
C LEU A 69 7.29 -0.46 -2.57
N GLN A 70 8.30 -0.08 -1.78
CA GLN A 70 9.34 -0.97 -1.29
C GLN A 70 9.22 -1.08 0.24
N ARG A 71 8.92 -2.28 0.75
CA ARG A 71 8.64 -2.49 2.17
C ARG A 71 9.62 -3.46 2.82
N LYS A 72 10.12 -3.11 4.01
CA LYS A 72 10.97 -4.01 4.82
C LYS A 72 10.18 -5.23 5.30
N ARG A 73 10.85 -6.38 5.41
CA ARG A 73 10.27 -7.60 6.00
C ARG A 73 10.43 -7.57 7.52
N ASP A 74 9.31 -7.56 8.22
CA ASP A 74 9.26 -7.54 9.69
C ASP A 74 8.47 -8.72 10.28
N ARG A 75 7.65 -9.38 9.45
CA ARG A 75 6.79 -10.50 9.84
C ARG A 75 6.86 -11.63 8.83
N ILE A 76 6.63 -12.86 9.29
CA ILE A 76 6.43 -14.03 8.43
C ILE A 76 5.09 -13.86 7.67
N PRO A 77 5.02 -14.17 6.37
CA PRO A 77 3.78 -14.09 5.61
C PRO A 77 2.68 -14.95 6.23
N LEU A 78 1.46 -14.41 6.28
CA LEU A 78 0.30 -15.11 6.86
C LEU A 78 0.03 -16.46 6.17
N THR A 79 0.21 -16.53 4.85
CA THR A 79 0.04 -17.76 4.07
C THR A 79 0.98 -18.87 4.51
N GLN A 80 2.21 -18.52 4.89
CA GLN A 80 3.18 -19.49 5.40
C GLN A 80 2.77 -20.01 6.78
N LEU A 81 2.31 -19.13 7.67
CA LEU A 81 1.87 -19.51 9.02
C LEU A 81 0.66 -20.44 9.00
N VAL A 82 -0.32 -20.15 8.14
CA VAL A 82 -1.54 -20.97 8.01
C VAL A 82 -1.25 -22.30 7.31
N ALA A 83 -0.31 -22.35 6.36
CA ALA A 83 0.07 -23.59 5.70
C ALA A 83 0.90 -24.54 6.59
N SER A 84 1.51 -24.01 7.66
CA SER A 84 2.28 -24.79 8.64
C SER A 84 1.45 -25.28 9.84
N ALA A 85 0.16 -24.96 9.89
CA ALA A 85 -0.79 -25.38 10.92
C ALA A 85 -1.66 -26.53 10.39
#